data_AF-A0A951GKU5-F1
#
_entry.id   AF-A0A951GKU5-F1
#
_cell.length_a   1.000
_cell.length_b   1.000
_cell.length_c   1.000
_cell.angle_alpha   90.00
_cell.angle_beta   90.00
_cell.angle_gamma   90.00
#
_symmetry.space_group_name_H-M   'P 1'
#
loop_
_entity.id
_entity.type
_entity.pdbx_description
1 polymer ?
#
loop_
_entity_poly.entity_id
_entity_poly.type
_entity_poly.pdbx_seq_one_letter_code
_entity_poly.pdbx_strand_id
1 'polypeptide(L)'
;MRGLGLLIELARRQADERRASLALIGRAKADVDAACAAHDQREREEAAIAINDPAVLVTRDAWSRNDARTRATLHSRSAELARLESGARDALRAAFADMKRLEVARDAGLRQERTQAMRRADMLAAEAFAATGRLAS
;
A
#
# COMPACT_ATOMS: atom_id res chain seq x y z
N MET A 1 -3.21 5.30 28.30
CA MET A 1 -3.35 4.45 27.09
C MET A 1 -4.32 4.94 26.00
N ARG A 2 -5.27 5.85 26.25
CA ARG A 2 -6.19 6.36 25.19
C ARG A 2 -5.46 6.94 23.96
N GLY A 3 -4.29 7.56 24.14
CA GLY A 3 -3.48 8.13 23.04
C GLY A 3 -2.93 7.08 22.06
N LEU A 4 -2.48 5.91 22.53
CA LEU A 4 -1.99 4.84 21.64
C LEU A 4 -3.12 4.25 20.78
N GLY A 5 -4.32 4.14 21.33
CA GLY A 5 -5.50 3.71 20.56
C GLY A 5 -5.77 4.63 19.38
N LEU A 6 -5.74 5.95 19.60
CA LEU A 6 -5.96 6.94 18.53
C LEU A 6 -4.84 6.91 17.48
N LEU A 7 -3.59 6.70 17.88
CA LEU A 7 -2.48 6.55 16.95
C LEU A 7 -2.60 5.29 16.08
N ILE A 8 -3.11 4.18 16.63
CA ILE A 8 -3.37 2.95 15.87
C ILE A 8 -4.46 3.17 14.83
N GLU A 9 -5.56 3.84 15.20
CA GLU A 9 -6.64 4.19 14.26
C GLU A 9 -6.14 5.09 13.13
N LEU A 10 -5.32 6.08 13.45
CA LEU A 10 -4.70 6.95 12.45
C LEU A 10 -3.78 6.15 11.50
N ALA A 11 -2.94 5.28 12.05
CA ALA A 11 -2.04 4.44 11.26
C ALA A 11 -2.80 3.46 10.36
N ARG A 12 -3.92 2.91 10.84
CA ARG A 12 -4.83 2.07 10.05
C ARG A 12 -5.43 2.84 8.88
N ARG A 13 -5.97 4.04 9.14
CA ARG A 13 -6.51 4.90 8.08
C ARG A 13 -5.45 5.24 7.03
N GLN A 14 -4.24 5.54 7.45
CA GLN A 14 -3.13 5.78 6.53
C GLN A 14 -2.82 4.53 5.69
N ALA A 15 -2.79 3.34 6.27
CA ALA A 15 -2.58 2.09 5.52
C ALA A 15 -3.69 1.86 4.48
N ASP A 16 -4.95 2.14 4.83
CA ASP A 16 -6.09 2.05 3.92
C ASP A 16 -5.99 3.05 2.76
N GLU A 17 -5.59 4.29 3.03
CA GLU A 17 -5.33 5.32 2.00
C GLU A 17 -4.20 4.90 1.04
N ARG A 18 -3.14 4.26 1.56
CA ARG A 18 -2.05 3.71 0.73
C ARG A 18 -2.53 2.52 -0.11
N ARG A 19 -3.41 1.68 0.44
CA ARG A 19 -4.02 0.56 -0.29
C ARG A 19 -4.91 1.06 -1.44
N ALA A 20 -5.70 2.10 -1.20
CA ALA A 20 -6.51 2.74 -2.23
C ALA A 20 -5.64 3.35 -3.34
N SER A 21 -4.56 4.05 -2.98
CA SER A 21 -3.59 4.58 -3.93
C SER A 21 -2.96 3.47 -4.80
N LEU A 22 -2.58 2.34 -4.20
CA LEU A 22 -2.04 1.20 -4.93
C LEU A 22 -3.06 0.59 -5.90
N ALA A 23 -4.33 0.52 -5.51
CA ALA A 23 -5.40 0.04 -6.39
C ALA A 23 -5.61 0.97 -7.60
N LEU A 24 -5.54 2.29 -7.42
CA LEU A 24 -5.62 3.26 -8.51
C LEU A 24 -4.45 3.12 -9.49
N ILE A 25 -3.23 2.92 -8.97
CA ILE A 25 -2.06 2.64 -9.82
C ILE A 25 -2.26 1.33 -10.58
N GLY A 26 -2.74 0.28 -9.94
CA GLY A 26 -3.05 -1.00 -10.57
C GLY A 26 -4.05 -0.86 -11.73
N ARG A 27 -5.10 -0.06 -11.55
CA ARG A 27 -6.06 0.25 -12.62
C ARG A 27 -5.40 1.01 -13.77
N ALA A 28 -4.63 2.06 -13.47
CA ALA A 28 -3.92 2.83 -14.49
C ALA A 28 -2.93 1.97 -15.30
N LYS A 29 -2.29 0.97 -14.66
CA LYS A 29 -1.44 -0.01 -15.35
C LYS A 29 -2.24 -0.87 -16.31
N ALA A 30 -3.37 -1.43 -15.85
CA ALA A 30 -4.24 -2.22 -16.71
C ALA A 30 -4.73 -1.43 -17.93
N ASP A 31 -5.06 -0.15 -17.76
CA ASP A 31 -5.46 0.74 -18.86
C ASP A 31 -4.31 0.98 -19.86
N VAL A 32 -3.08 1.16 -19.38
CA VAL A 32 -1.89 1.32 -20.24
C VAL A 32 -1.55 0.01 -20.96
N ASP A 33 -1.63 -1.13 -20.28
CA ASP A 33 -1.38 -2.44 -20.89
C ASP A 33 -2.42 -2.75 -21.99
N ALA A 34 -3.69 -2.40 -21.76
CA ALA A 34 -4.73 -2.48 -22.78
C ALA A 34 -4.45 -1.54 -23.96
N ALA A 35 -3.97 -0.32 -23.71
CA ALA A 35 -3.57 0.62 -24.77
C ALA A 35 -2.37 0.11 -25.57
N CYS A 36 -1.38 -0.51 -24.93
CA CYS A 36 -0.27 -1.20 -25.61
C CYS A 36 -0.78 -2.33 -26.51
N ALA A 37 -1.64 -3.21 -25.98
CA ALA A 37 -2.20 -4.31 -26.77
C ALA A 37 -3.01 -3.81 -27.98
N ALA A 38 -3.81 -2.75 -27.80
CA ALA A 38 -4.56 -2.12 -28.88
C ALA A 38 -3.63 -1.46 -29.92
N HIS A 39 -2.53 -0.86 -29.48
CA HIS A 39 -1.51 -0.29 -30.37
C HIS A 39 -0.85 -1.39 -31.21
N ASP A 40 -0.37 -2.47 -30.58
CA ASP A 40 0.25 -3.60 -31.26
C ASP A 40 -0.70 -4.26 -32.27
N GLN A 41 -2.00 -4.32 -31.96
CA GLN A 41 -3.01 -4.83 -32.87
C GLN A 41 -3.18 -3.92 -34.10
N ARG A 42 -3.25 -2.60 -33.91
CA ARG A 42 -3.29 -1.64 -35.03
C ARG A 42 -2.04 -1.70 -35.90
N GLU A 43 -0.87 -1.88 -35.30
CA GLU A 43 0.39 -2.02 -36.03
C GLU A 43 0.34 -3.25 -36.96
N ARG A 44 -0.22 -4.37 -36.50
CA ARG A 44 -0.40 -5.59 -37.32
C ARG A 44 -1.42 -5.38 -38.44
N GLU A 45 -2.52 -4.69 -38.17
CA GLU A 45 -3.54 -4.37 -39.18
C GLU A 45 -2.97 -3.49 -40.29
N GLU A 46 -2.25 -2.43 -39.93
CA GLU A 46 -1.61 -1.55 -40.91
C GLU A 46 -0.52 -2.29 -41.71
N ALA A 47 0.27 -3.14 -41.06
CA ALA A 47 1.25 -3.97 -41.74
C ALA A 47 0.58 -4.92 -42.75
N ALA A 48 -0.56 -5.50 -42.42
CA ALA A 48 -1.33 -6.35 -43.32
C ALA A 48 -1.91 -5.56 -44.51
N ILE A 49 -2.38 -4.33 -44.29
CA ILE A 49 -2.85 -3.44 -45.36
C ILE A 49 -1.70 -3.11 -46.31
N ALA A 50 -0.55 -2.69 -45.78
CA ALA A 50 0.61 -2.30 -46.58
C ALA A 50 1.21 -3.44 -47.42
N ILE A 51 1.01 -4.71 -47.00
CA ILE A 51 1.39 -5.89 -47.79
C ILE A 51 0.47 -6.07 -49.00
N ASN A 52 -0.82 -5.74 -48.86
CA ASN A 52 -1.83 -5.97 -49.89
C ASN A 52 -2.05 -4.78 -50.83
N ASP A 53 -1.63 -3.57 -50.43
CA ASP A 53 -1.69 -2.36 -51.26
C ASP A 53 -0.40 -1.53 -51.16
N PRO A 54 0.52 -1.68 -52.14
CA PRO A 54 1.78 -0.93 -52.18
C PRO A 54 1.61 0.58 -52.29
N ALA A 55 0.46 1.09 -52.75
CA ALA A 55 0.21 2.53 -52.84
C ALA A 55 0.14 3.20 -51.45
N VAL A 56 -0.22 2.43 -50.41
CA VAL A 56 -0.27 2.87 -49.02
C VAL A 56 1.13 3.05 -48.41
N LEU A 57 2.18 2.54 -49.07
CA LEU A 57 3.57 2.75 -48.64
C LEU A 57 3.99 4.23 -48.67
N VAL A 58 3.33 5.07 -49.48
CA VAL A 58 3.61 6.52 -49.54
C VAL A 58 3.22 7.24 -48.24
N THR A 59 2.17 6.79 -47.56
CA THR A 59 1.73 7.34 -46.27
C THR A 59 2.42 6.70 -45.06
N ARG A 60 3.17 5.62 -45.28
CA ARG A 60 3.82 4.82 -44.23
C ARG A 60 4.85 5.59 -43.40
N ASP A 61 5.58 6.52 -44.01
CA ASP A 61 6.62 7.31 -43.32
C ASP A 61 6.04 8.33 -42.31
N ALA A 62 4.84 8.83 -42.57
CA ALA A 62 4.14 9.71 -41.63
C ALA A 62 3.53 8.89 -40.49
N TRP A 63 2.92 7.76 -40.84
CA TRP A 63 2.35 6.81 -39.88
C TRP A 63 3.40 6.21 -38.94
N SER A 64 4.52 5.72 -39.46
CA SER A 64 5.60 5.09 -38.68
C SER A 64 6.21 6.03 -37.63
N ARG A 65 6.34 7.32 -37.96
CA ARG A 65 6.82 8.33 -37.02
C ARG A 65 5.82 8.60 -35.90
N ASN A 66 4.53 8.64 -36.20
CA ASN A 66 3.49 8.82 -35.20
C ASN A 66 3.34 7.58 -34.30
N ASP A 67 3.42 6.40 -34.90
CA ASP A 67 3.43 5.10 -34.23
C ASP A 67 4.60 4.98 -33.24
N ALA A 68 5.83 5.23 -33.70
CA ALA A 68 7.01 5.20 -32.86
C ALA A 68 6.91 6.15 -31.65
N ARG A 69 6.34 7.35 -31.84
CA ARG A 69 6.09 8.29 -30.72
C ARG A 69 5.06 7.73 -29.75
N THR A 70 3.94 7.22 -30.26
CA THR A 70 2.86 6.66 -29.44
C THR A 70 3.38 5.49 -28.60
N ARG A 71 4.12 4.57 -29.23
CA ARG A 71 4.80 3.45 -28.56
C ARG A 71 5.79 3.93 -27.49
N ALA A 72 6.62 4.93 -27.79
CA ALA A 72 7.55 5.50 -26.82
C ALA A 72 6.82 6.12 -25.61
N THR A 73 5.72 6.84 -25.84
CA THR A 73 4.89 7.41 -24.78
C THR A 73 4.26 6.31 -23.90
N LEU A 74 3.71 5.26 -24.51
CA LEU A 74 3.11 4.14 -23.77
C LEU A 74 4.15 3.41 -22.91
N HIS A 75 5.34 3.13 -23.45
CA HIS A 75 6.44 2.53 -22.69
C HIS A 75 6.92 3.42 -21.55
N SER A 76 7.09 4.72 -21.81
CA SER A 76 7.48 5.68 -20.78
C SER A 76 6.47 5.71 -19.63
N ARG A 77 5.17 5.73 -19.96
CA ARG A 77 4.09 5.72 -18.97
C ARG A 77 4.02 4.39 -18.20
N SER A 78 4.23 3.26 -18.87
CA SER A 78 4.30 1.95 -18.21
C SER A 78 5.46 1.88 -17.22
N ALA A 79 6.64 2.35 -17.61
CA ALA A 79 7.81 2.42 -16.73
C ALA A 79 7.59 3.37 -15.54
N GLU A 80 6.94 4.51 -15.75
CA GLU A 80 6.54 5.42 -14.68
C GLU A 80 5.60 4.74 -13.68
N LEU A 81 4.52 4.11 -14.17
CA LEU A 81 3.56 3.42 -13.32
C LEU A 81 4.20 2.24 -12.56
N ALA A 82 5.16 1.53 -13.15
CA ALA A 82 5.92 0.50 -12.46
C ALA A 82 6.76 1.07 -11.29
N ARG A 83 7.41 2.23 -11.48
CA ARG A 83 8.13 2.91 -10.40
C ARG A 83 7.18 3.38 -9.30
N LEU A 84 6.05 4.00 -9.68
CA LEU A 84 5.02 4.44 -8.74
C LEU A 84 4.43 3.27 -7.95
N GLU A 85 4.17 2.14 -8.61
CA GLU A 85 3.68 0.93 -7.96
C GLU A 85 4.68 0.38 -6.93
N SER A 86 5.96 0.31 -7.29
CA SER A 86 7.01 -0.11 -6.35
C SER A 86 7.04 0.80 -5.12
N GLY A 87 7.07 2.12 -5.33
CA GLY A 87 7.06 3.09 -4.24
C GLY A 87 5.80 3.01 -3.38
N ALA A 88 4.63 2.79 -3.99
CA ALA A 88 3.37 2.62 -3.27
C ALA A 88 3.33 1.33 -2.44
N ARG A 89 3.90 0.23 -2.95
CA ARG A 89 4.03 -1.03 -2.20
C ARG A 89 4.95 -0.87 -1.00
N ASP A 90 6.09 -0.19 -1.16
CA ASP A 90 7.01 0.05 -0.05
C ASP A 90 6.42 0.99 1.00
N ALA A 91 5.72 2.05 0.56
CA ALA A 91 4.99 2.94 1.47
C ALA A 91 3.89 2.20 2.24
N LEU A 92 3.16 1.28 1.59
CA LEU A 92 2.14 0.44 2.24
C LEU A 92 2.77 -0.51 3.27
N ARG A 93 3.90 -1.14 2.94
CA ARG A 93 4.64 -2.00 3.88
C ARG A 93 5.11 -1.20 5.10
N ALA A 94 5.65 -0.01 4.90
CA ALA A 94 6.08 0.87 5.99
C ALA A 94 4.89 1.25 6.90
N ALA A 95 3.76 1.64 6.33
CA ALA A 95 2.55 1.97 7.10
C ALA A 95 2.06 0.77 7.95
N PHE A 96 2.06 -0.43 7.39
CA PHE A 96 1.71 -1.64 8.16
C PHE A 96 2.71 -1.94 9.28
N ALA A 97 4.01 -1.75 9.03
CA ALA A 97 5.04 -1.94 10.05
C ALA A 97 4.85 -0.96 11.22
N ASP A 98 4.56 0.31 10.93
CA ASP A 98 4.32 1.33 11.97
C ASP A 98 3.05 1.03 12.78
N MET A 99 1.96 0.64 12.12
CA MET A 99 0.75 0.20 12.79
C MET A 99 1.04 -0.99 13.73
N LYS A 100 1.81 -1.99 13.28
CA LYS A 100 2.18 -3.15 14.10
C LYS A 100 3.04 -2.78 15.29
N ARG A 101 3.98 -1.84 15.14
CA ARG A 101 4.78 -1.31 16.27
C ARG A 101 3.89 -0.66 17.32
N LEU A 102 2.89 0.11 16.91
CA LEU A 102 1.93 0.75 17.82
C LEU A 102 1.06 -0.28 18.55
N GLU A 103 0.58 -1.33 17.86
CA GLU A 103 -0.16 -2.44 18.46
C GLU A 103 0.70 -3.15 19.52
N VAL A 104 1.95 -3.47 19.22
CA VAL A 104 2.88 -4.10 20.17
C VAL A 104 3.13 -3.19 21.39
N ALA A 105 3.31 -1.89 21.17
CA ALA A 105 3.50 -0.93 22.26
C ALA A 105 2.27 -0.84 23.18
N ARG A 106 1.06 -0.86 22.60
CA ARG A 106 -0.19 -0.91 23.36
C ARG A 106 -0.29 -2.18 24.20
N ASP A 107 0.02 -3.34 23.62
CA ASP A 107 -0.06 -4.62 24.32
C ASP A 107 1.00 -4.75 25.43
N ALA A 108 2.18 -4.17 25.24
CA ALA A 108 3.18 -4.05 26.29
C ALA A 108 2.68 -3.17 27.45
N GLY A 109 2.08 -2.01 27.14
CA GLY A 109 1.48 -1.12 28.13
C GLY A 109 0.37 -1.79 28.94
N LEU A 110 -0.54 -2.50 28.28
CA LEU A 110 -1.62 -3.27 28.93
C LEU A 110 -1.06 -4.33 29.90
N ARG A 111 -0.02 -5.05 29.49
CA ARG A 111 0.63 -6.06 30.35
C ARG A 111 1.29 -5.42 31.57
N GLN A 112 1.95 -4.27 31.39
CA GLN A 112 2.57 -3.53 32.49
C GLN A 112 1.52 -3.01 33.48
N GLU A 113 0.42 -2.42 33.00
CA GLU A 113 -0.69 -1.96 33.85
C GLU A 113 -1.31 -3.10 34.65
N ARG A 114 -1.55 -4.26 34.02
CA ARG A 114 -2.05 -5.46 34.71
C ARG A 114 -1.09 -5.92 35.80
N THR A 115 0.21 -5.93 35.53
CA THR A 115 1.24 -6.34 36.49
C THR A 115 1.28 -5.38 37.69
N GLN A 116 1.20 -4.08 37.45
CA GLN A 116 1.16 -3.07 38.51
C GLN A 116 -0.14 -3.15 39.33
N ALA A 117 -1.28 -3.40 38.69
CA ALA A 117 -2.55 -3.60 39.39
C ALA A 117 -2.51 -4.83 40.30
N MET A 118 -1.94 -5.94 39.82
CA MET A 118 -1.78 -7.16 40.61
C MET A 118 -0.88 -6.93 41.83
N ARG A 119 0.30 -6.30 41.64
CA ARG A 119 1.19 -5.93 42.75
C ARG A 119 0.50 -5.04 43.79
N ARG A 120 -0.30 -4.06 43.34
CA ARG A 120 -1.07 -3.19 44.24
C ARG A 120 -2.12 -3.98 45.04
N ALA A 121 -2.83 -4.91 44.39
CA ALA A 121 -3.78 -5.78 45.07
C ALA A 121 -3.10 -6.69 46.10
N ASP A 122 -1.95 -7.27 45.76
CA ASP A 122 -1.18 -8.13 46.67
C ASP A 122 -0.69 -7.36 47.91
N MET A 123 -0.20 -6.12 47.72
CA MET A 123 0.19 -5.25 48.84
C MET A 123 -0.99 -4.91 49.74
N LEU A 124 -2.13 -4.52 49.17
CA LEU A 124 -3.34 -4.21 49.94
C LEU A 124 -3.86 -5.43 50.71
N ALA A 125 -3.79 -6.63 50.12
CA ALA A 125 -4.17 -7.87 50.79
C ALA A 125 -3.23 -8.20 51.96
N ALA A 126 -1.91 -8.01 51.78
CA ALA A 126 -0.92 -8.21 52.83
C ALA A 126 -1.11 -7.21 53.99
N GLU A 127 -1.36 -5.94 53.68
CA GLU A 127 -1.66 -4.90 54.68
C GLU A 127 -2.93 -5.21 55.47
N ALA A 128 -4.01 -5.64 54.79
CA ALA A 128 -5.25 -6.03 55.43
C ALA A 128 -5.05 -7.21 56.39
N PHE A 129 -4.30 -8.23 55.98
CA PHE A 129 -3.98 -9.38 56.82
C PHE A 129 -3.13 -8.99 58.05
N ALA A 130 -2.15 -8.10 57.88
CA ALA A 130 -1.34 -7.60 58.97
C ALA A 130 -2.11 -6.69 59.95
N ALA A 131 -3.18 -6.03 59.50
CA ALA A 131 -4.04 -5.22 60.34
C ALA A 131 -4.99 -6.08 61.20
N THR A 132 -5.60 -7.12 60.63
CA THR A 132 -6.44 -8.07 61.38
C THR A 132 -5.64 -8.92 62.36
N GLY A 133 -4.43 -9.37 62.01
CA GLY A 133 -3.56 -10.10 62.93
C GLY A 133 -3.17 -9.30 64.17
N ARG A 134 -3.00 -7.98 64.05
CA ARG A 134 -2.71 -7.07 65.19
C ARG A 134 -3.91 -6.79 66.09
N LEU A 135 -5.15 -6.96 65.60
CA LEU A 135 -6.36 -6.81 66.41
C LEU A 135 -6.73 -8.08 67.20
N ALA A 136 -6.15 -9.22 66.81
CA ALA A 136 -6.36 -10.50 67.48
C ALA A 136 -5.27 -10.83 68.54
N SER A 137 -4.26 -9.95 68.68
CA SER A 137 -3.16 -10.06 69.65
C SER A 137 -3.42 -9.13 70.84
#